data_AF-A0A392Q8U4-F1
#
_entry.id   AF-A0A392Q8U4-F1
#
_cell.length_a   1.000
_cell.length_b   1.000
_cell.length_c   1.000
_cell.angle_alpha   90.00
_cell.angle_beta   90.00
_cell.angle_gamma   90.00
#
_symmetry.space_group_name_H-M   'P 1'
#
loop_
_entity.id
_entity.type
_entity.pdbx_description
1 polymer ?
#
loop_
_entity_poly.entity_id
_entity_poly.type
_entity_poly.pdbx_seq_one_letter_code
_entity_poly.pdbx_strand_id
1 'polypeptide(L)'
;GLKLMANHVASSSHGNRGNRGNRSPTPPRHNNDFPPRSPVWSDEDDFSGPLSRDIMKVPLPAGLEKPPQLDTYDGLTDPDEHVQNIDIHLNYRQDQFTRHFTASRAQPKTEATLEAIVQGNDESLQKYIERFNKEVVQVNTTDDMK
;
A
#
# COMPACT_ATOMS: atom_id res chain seq x y z
N GLY A 1 -6.16 16.09 67.11
CA GLY A 1 -5.24 15.87 68.23
C GLY A 1 -4.31 14.73 67.89
N LEU A 2 -2.99 14.96 68.01
CA LEU A 2 -1.94 13.96 67.85
C LEU A 2 -2.00 12.88 68.94
N LYS A 3 -1.73 11.62 68.59
CA LYS A 3 -1.14 10.67 69.53
C LYS A 3 -0.22 9.70 68.78
N LEU A 4 1.07 10.01 68.85
CA LEU A 4 2.18 9.11 68.61
C LEU A 4 2.35 8.25 69.87
N MET A 5 2.57 6.94 69.75
CA MET A 5 3.35 6.17 70.72
C MET A 5 4.14 5.09 69.99
N ALA A 6 5.36 4.88 70.48
CA ALA A 6 6.46 4.21 69.81
C ALA A 6 6.90 2.94 70.55
N ASN A 7 7.68 2.13 69.83
CA ASN A 7 8.68 1.15 70.28
C ASN A 7 8.19 -0.28 70.54
N HIS A 8 8.82 -1.27 69.90
CA HIS A 8 9.93 -2.05 70.47
C HIS A 8 10.51 -3.01 69.41
N VAL A 9 11.84 -3.08 69.34
CA VAL A 9 12.61 -4.09 68.59
C VAL A 9 12.87 -5.26 69.53
N ALA A 10 12.66 -6.49 69.04
CA ALA A 10 13.31 -7.69 69.56
C ALA A 10 13.60 -8.65 68.40
N SER A 11 14.79 -9.24 68.48
CA SER A 11 15.45 -10.05 67.46
C SER A 11 15.21 -11.56 67.68
N SER A 12 15.48 -12.34 66.63
CA SER A 12 15.96 -13.74 66.64
C SER A 12 15.00 -14.88 66.27
N SER A 13 15.29 -15.44 65.07
CA SER A 13 15.58 -16.87 64.80
C SER A 13 14.45 -17.92 64.86
N HIS A 14 14.09 -18.47 63.69
CA HIS A 14 14.26 -19.91 63.34
C HIS A 14 13.51 -20.27 62.04
N GLY A 15 14.23 -20.87 61.08
CA GLY A 15 13.79 -22.07 60.37
C GLY A 15 12.60 -22.04 59.39
N ASN A 16 12.97 -22.07 58.10
CA ASN A 16 12.60 -23.10 57.13
C ASN A 16 11.36 -22.91 56.21
N ARG A 17 11.68 -22.92 54.90
CA ARG A 17 10.91 -23.44 53.75
C ARG A 17 9.58 -22.75 53.41
N GLY A 18 9.68 -21.77 52.52
CA GLY A 18 8.60 -21.29 51.66
C GLY A 18 9.14 -20.98 50.26
N ASN A 19 9.24 -22.01 49.44
CA ASN A 19 9.51 -21.94 48.01
C ASN A 19 8.38 -21.15 47.31
N ARG A 20 8.73 -20.09 46.56
CA ARG A 20 8.04 -19.54 45.36
C ARG A 20 8.51 -18.11 45.10
N GLY A 21 9.71 -17.98 44.55
CA GLY A 21 10.08 -16.77 43.81
C GLY A 21 9.36 -16.80 42.47
N ASN A 22 8.40 -15.90 42.27
CA ASN A 22 7.86 -15.61 40.94
C ASN A 22 8.94 -14.83 40.16
N ARG A 23 9.94 -15.55 39.63
CA ARG A 23 10.82 -15.04 38.59
C ARG A 23 10.29 -15.55 37.27
N SER A 24 9.72 -14.65 36.48
CA SER A 24 9.53 -14.87 35.04
C SER A 24 10.86 -15.34 34.44
N PRO A 25 10.90 -16.37 33.57
CA PRO A 25 12.14 -16.77 32.94
C PRO A 25 12.54 -15.66 31.98
N THR A 26 13.64 -14.97 32.25
CA THR A 26 14.31 -14.15 31.24
C THR A 26 14.66 -15.08 30.07
N PRO A 27 14.25 -14.78 28.82
CA PRO A 27 14.68 -15.58 27.68
C PRO A 27 16.20 -15.50 27.57
N PRO A 28 16.89 -16.59 27.19
CA PRO A 28 18.32 -16.53 26.94
C PRO A 28 18.58 -15.44 25.89
N ARG A 29 19.51 -14.54 26.20
CA ARG A 29 20.03 -13.55 25.26
C ARG A 29 20.51 -14.32 24.03
N HIS A 30 19.81 -14.15 22.92
CA HIS A 30 20.28 -14.62 21.63
C HIS A 30 21.62 -13.92 21.37
N ASN A 31 22.70 -14.70 21.27
CA ASN A 31 24.00 -14.21 20.89
C ASN A 31 23.86 -13.59 19.48
N ASN A 32 24.02 -12.28 19.40
CA ASN A 32 24.06 -11.53 18.15
C ASN A 32 25.45 -11.68 17.52
N ASP A 33 25.82 -12.89 17.13
CA ASP A 33 27.03 -13.17 16.33
C ASP A 33 26.72 -13.27 14.83
N PHE A 34 25.59 -12.72 14.39
CA PHE A 34 25.34 -12.46 12.99
C PHE A 34 25.65 -10.98 12.73
N PRO A 35 26.47 -10.63 11.71
CA PRO A 35 26.59 -9.24 11.32
C PRO A 35 25.17 -8.75 10.96
N PRO A 36 24.84 -7.46 11.17
CA PRO A 36 23.58 -6.94 10.68
C PRO A 36 23.67 -7.03 9.16
N ARG A 37 23.13 -8.11 8.60
CA ARG A 37 22.87 -8.20 7.18
C ARG A 37 21.64 -7.32 6.99
N SER A 38 21.87 -6.01 7.00
CA SER A 38 21.08 -5.10 6.18
C SER A 38 20.84 -5.84 4.87
N PRO A 39 19.62 -5.88 4.33
CA PRO A 39 19.50 -5.97 2.90
C PRO A 39 20.29 -4.77 2.41
N VAL A 40 21.55 -5.00 2.06
CA VAL A 40 22.30 -4.09 1.24
C VAL A 40 21.47 -4.09 -0.03
N TRP A 41 20.53 -3.14 -0.12
CA TRP A 41 20.09 -2.64 -1.39
C TRP A 41 21.34 -1.98 -1.96
N SER A 42 22.24 -2.82 -2.49
CA SER A 42 23.34 -2.38 -3.31
C SER A 42 22.66 -1.66 -4.45
N ASP A 43 22.80 -0.34 -4.45
CA ASP A 43 22.31 0.56 -5.49
C ASP A 43 23.06 0.35 -6.83
N GLU A 44 23.81 -0.75 -6.95
CA GLU A 44 24.74 -1.03 -8.03
C GLU A 44 24.52 -2.46 -8.54
N ASP A 45 23.74 -2.54 -9.62
CA ASP A 45 23.87 -3.52 -10.70
C ASP A 45 23.66 -5.01 -10.39
N ASP A 46 22.49 -5.38 -9.86
CA ASP A 46 21.88 -6.65 -10.25
C ASP A 46 20.43 -6.42 -10.67
N PHE A 47 20.27 -5.92 -11.90
CA PHE A 47 18.98 -5.87 -12.61
C PHE A 47 18.53 -7.31 -12.95
N SER A 48 18.38 -8.16 -11.95
CA SER A 48 17.84 -9.52 -12.03
C SER A 48 16.30 -9.45 -12.04
N GLY A 49 15.76 -8.59 -12.90
CA GLY A 49 14.34 -8.49 -13.19
C GLY A 49 14.02 -9.19 -14.51
N PRO A 50 12.75 -9.54 -14.76
CA PRO A 50 12.34 -10.13 -16.05
C PRO A 50 12.51 -9.17 -17.24
N LEU A 51 12.86 -7.90 -16.99
CA LEU A 51 13.01 -6.86 -18.00
C LEU A 51 14.50 -6.56 -18.24
N SER A 52 14.87 -6.39 -19.52
CA SER A 52 16.25 -6.04 -19.92
C SER A 52 16.68 -4.65 -19.42
N ARG A 53 17.99 -4.45 -19.23
CA ARG A 53 18.57 -3.15 -18.81
C ARG A 53 18.19 -2.00 -19.73
N ASP A 54 18.04 -2.28 -21.03
CA ASP A 54 17.62 -1.28 -22.02
C ASP A 54 16.16 -0.82 -21.81
N ILE A 55 15.27 -1.74 -21.41
CA ILE A 55 13.87 -1.42 -21.07
C ILE A 55 13.81 -0.63 -19.76
N MET A 56 14.60 -1.01 -18.76
CA MET A 56 14.66 -0.34 -17.44
C MET A 56 15.20 1.10 -17.53
N LYS A 57 16.01 1.40 -18.54
CA LYS A 57 16.59 2.74 -18.78
C LYS A 57 15.67 3.66 -19.59
N VAL A 58 14.58 3.14 -20.16
CA VAL A 58 13.63 3.97 -20.90
C VAL A 58 13.01 5.00 -19.93
N PRO A 59 12.98 6.29 -20.28
CA PRO A 59 12.31 7.30 -19.46
C PRO A 59 10.85 6.91 -19.24
N LEU A 60 10.37 7.05 -18.00
CA LEU A 60 8.96 6.82 -17.69
C LEU A 60 8.11 7.82 -18.49
N PRO A 61 7.01 7.37 -19.12
CA PRO A 61 6.13 8.28 -19.86
C PRO A 61 5.50 9.30 -18.92
N ALA A 62 5.13 10.46 -19.46
CA ALA A 62 4.47 11.52 -18.69
C ALA A 62 3.20 10.97 -17.99
N GLY A 63 3.10 11.19 -16.68
CA GLY A 63 2.04 10.59 -15.86
C GLY A 63 2.34 9.18 -15.32
N LEU A 64 3.55 8.66 -15.49
CA LEU A 64 4.11 7.54 -14.72
C LEU A 64 5.39 7.98 -14.01
N GLU A 65 5.42 9.22 -13.53
CA GLU A 65 6.59 9.77 -12.85
C GLU A 65 6.96 8.93 -11.61
N LYS A 66 8.18 9.12 -11.11
CA LYS A 66 8.58 8.45 -9.87
C LYS A 66 7.83 9.10 -8.70
N PRO A 67 7.27 8.31 -7.76
CA PRO A 67 6.68 8.88 -6.56
C PRO A 67 7.72 9.70 -5.76
N PRO A 68 7.26 10.66 -4.94
CA PRO A 68 8.08 11.29 -3.92
C PRO A 68 8.80 10.23 -3.05
N GLN A 69 9.96 10.59 -2.51
CA GLN A 69 10.71 9.70 -1.62
C GLN A 69 9.95 9.55 -0.30
N LEU A 70 9.52 8.31 0.00
CA LEU A 70 9.00 7.96 1.31
C LEU A 70 10.14 7.43 2.16
N ASP A 71 10.68 8.27 3.02
CA ASP A 71 11.73 7.89 3.96
C ASP A 71 11.15 7.11 5.14
N THR A 72 11.97 6.27 5.76
CA THR A 72 11.60 5.55 6.99
C THR A 72 11.77 6.50 8.18
N TYR A 73 10.83 6.48 9.13
CA TYR A 73 10.95 7.27 10.36
C TYR A 73 12.20 6.86 11.15
N ASP A 74 13.15 7.78 11.26
CA ASP A 74 14.44 7.56 11.94
C ASP A 74 14.36 7.87 13.45
N GLY A 75 13.23 8.39 13.93
CA GLY A 75 13.01 8.78 15.32
C GLY A 75 13.66 10.11 15.72
N LEU A 76 14.34 10.78 14.79
CA LEU A 76 15.00 12.07 14.98
C LEU A 76 14.33 13.19 14.17
N THR A 77 13.74 12.82 13.02
CA THR A 77 12.92 13.71 12.20
C THR A 77 11.67 14.12 12.96
N ASP A 78 11.21 15.35 12.74
CA ASP A 78 9.97 15.85 13.33
C ASP A 78 8.79 14.92 12.96
N PRO A 79 7.99 14.45 13.94
CA PRO A 79 6.87 13.56 13.65
C PRO A 79 5.84 14.17 12.69
N ASP A 80 5.59 15.48 12.78
CA ASP A 80 4.62 16.15 11.92
C ASP A 80 5.13 16.27 10.47
N GLU A 81 6.44 16.47 10.28
CA GLU A 81 7.08 16.39 8.96
C GLU A 81 7.00 14.96 8.37
N HIS A 82 7.27 13.93 9.18
CA HIS A 82 7.18 12.54 8.71
C HIS A 82 5.76 12.16 8.29
N VAL A 83 4.74 12.58 9.05
CA VAL A 83 3.33 12.39 8.69
C VAL A 83 3.00 13.12 7.38
N GLN A 84 3.48 14.35 7.20
CA GLN A 84 3.29 15.07 5.94
C GLN A 84 3.92 14.33 4.74
N ASN A 85 5.10 13.73 4.89
CA ASN A 85 5.70 12.93 3.83
C ASN A 85 4.85 11.70 3.47
N ILE A 86 4.31 11.01 4.47
CA ILE A 86 3.37 9.90 4.27
C ILE A 86 2.14 10.38 3.49
N ASP A 87 1.53 11.50 3.89
CA ASP A 87 0.34 12.05 3.25
C ASP A 87 0.61 12.43 1.78
N ILE A 88 1.72 13.13 1.51
CA ILE A 88 2.14 13.49 0.16
C ILE A 88 2.26 12.23 -0.71
N HIS A 89 2.87 11.17 -0.18
CA HIS A 89 3.06 9.92 -0.91
C HIS A 89 1.76 9.18 -1.18
N LEU A 90 0.86 9.11 -0.18
CA LEU A 90 -0.45 8.49 -0.35
C LEU A 90 -1.31 9.25 -1.37
N ASN A 91 -1.31 10.58 -1.31
CA ASN A 91 -2.03 11.43 -2.26
C ASN A 91 -1.49 11.25 -3.68
N TYR A 92 -0.17 11.18 -3.86
CA TYR A 92 0.45 10.89 -5.14
C TYR A 92 -0.05 9.56 -5.71
N ARG A 93 -0.04 8.49 -4.92
CA ARG A 93 -0.50 7.16 -5.36
C ARG A 93 -1.99 7.15 -5.70
N GLN A 94 -2.80 7.86 -4.92
CA GLN A 94 -4.24 7.96 -5.16
C GLN A 94 -4.54 8.71 -6.46
N ASP A 95 -3.83 9.82 -6.73
CA ASP A 95 -3.96 10.56 -8.00
C ASP A 95 -3.55 9.68 -9.18
N GLN A 96 -2.39 9.03 -9.09
CA GLN A 96 -1.93 8.12 -10.15
C GLN A 96 -2.94 6.99 -10.41
N PHE A 97 -3.39 6.31 -9.36
CA PHE A 97 -4.40 5.26 -9.50
C PHE A 97 -5.67 5.78 -10.16
N THR A 98 -6.18 6.93 -9.71
CA THR A 98 -7.40 7.52 -10.24
C THR A 98 -7.25 7.89 -11.71
N ARG A 99 -6.13 8.52 -12.09
CA ARG A 99 -5.86 8.91 -13.49
C ARG A 99 -5.77 7.70 -14.41
N HIS A 100 -5.03 6.66 -14.01
CA HIS A 100 -4.91 5.44 -14.82
C HIS A 100 -6.22 4.65 -14.88
N PHE A 101 -6.95 4.56 -13.77
CA PHE A 101 -8.22 3.84 -13.72
C PHE A 101 -9.34 4.57 -14.49
N THR A 102 -9.44 5.90 -14.38
CA THR A 102 -10.45 6.70 -15.11
C THR A 102 -10.12 6.86 -16.59
N ALA A 103 -8.85 6.96 -16.97
CA ALA A 103 -8.44 6.92 -18.37
C ALA A 103 -8.72 5.55 -19.01
N SER A 104 -8.67 4.48 -18.23
CA SER A 104 -8.99 3.11 -18.65
C SER A 104 -10.49 2.79 -18.61
N ARG A 105 -11.35 3.70 -18.09
CA ARG A 105 -12.80 3.47 -18.06
C ARG A 105 -13.34 3.52 -19.49
N ALA A 106 -13.52 2.35 -20.10
CA ALA A 106 -14.39 2.20 -21.26
C ALA A 106 -15.76 2.75 -20.86
N GLN A 107 -16.22 3.81 -21.54
CA GLN A 107 -17.59 4.26 -21.38
C GLN A 107 -18.48 3.10 -21.81
N PRO A 108 -19.30 2.51 -20.90
CA PRO A 108 -20.19 1.43 -21.28
C PRO A 108 -21.08 1.98 -22.38
N LYS A 109 -21.03 1.35 -23.56
CA LYS A 109 -21.91 1.75 -24.65
C LYS A 109 -23.32 1.35 -24.20
N THR A 110 -24.21 2.31 -24.13
CA THR A 110 -25.57 2.10 -23.61
C THR A 110 -26.56 2.03 -24.76
N GLU A 111 -27.81 1.67 -24.48
CA GLU A 111 -28.89 1.67 -25.47
C GLU A 111 -29.04 3.03 -26.17
N ALA A 112 -28.83 4.14 -25.45
CA ALA A 112 -28.79 5.49 -26.02
C ALA A 112 -27.71 5.66 -27.12
N THR A 113 -26.64 4.86 -27.09
CA THR A 113 -25.61 4.85 -28.14
C THR A 113 -26.12 4.18 -29.42
N LEU A 114 -27.04 3.21 -29.32
CA LEU A 114 -27.69 2.59 -30.48
C LEU A 114 -28.72 3.50 -31.11
N GLU A 115 -29.51 4.21 -30.30
CA GLU A 115 -30.52 5.17 -30.77
C GLU A 115 -29.91 6.30 -31.60
N ALA A 116 -28.66 6.68 -31.30
CA ALA A 116 -27.93 7.69 -32.05
C ALA A 116 -27.47 7.20 -33.45
N ILE A 117 -27.54 5.90 -33.73
CA ILE A 117 -27.16 5.33 -35.04
C ILE A 117 -28.35 5.40 -35.97
N VAL A 118 -28.40 6.46 -36.77
CA VAL A 118 -29.40 6.66 -37.83
C VAL A 118 -28.73 6.52 -39.19
N GLN A 119 -29.43 5.93 -40.16
CA GLN A 119 -28.96 5.84 -41.54
C GLN A 119 -28.88 7.23 -42.15
N GLY A 120 -27.71 7.59 -42.70
CA GLY A 120 -27.52 8.86 -43.39
C GLY A 120 -28.16 8.88 -44.78
N ASN A 121 -28.53 10.06 -45.28
CA ASN A 121 -29.16 10.23 -46.60
C ASN A 121 -28.27 9.75 -47.76
N ASP A 122 -26.95 9.80 -47.60
CA ASP A 122 -25.94 9.37 -48.59
C ASP A 122 -25.26 8.05 -48.20
N GLU A 123 -25.79 7.35 -47.20
CA GLU A 123 -25.23 6.10 -46.70
C GLU A 123 -25.96 4.89 -47.28
N SER A 124 -25.19 3.95 -47.85
CA SER A 124 -25.75 2.67 -48.27
C SER A 124 -26.23 1.86 -47.06
N LEU A 125 -27.31 1.11 -47.26
CA LEU A 125 -27.89 0.27 -46.21
C LEU A 125 -26.86 -0.71 -45.61
N GLN A 126 -25.96 -1.25 -46.44
CA GLN A 126 -24.90 -2.14 -45.99
C GLN A 126 -23.97 -1.46 -44.97
N LYS A 127 -23.55 -0.22 -45.25
CA LYS A 127 -22.65 0.54 -44.38
C LYS A 127 -23.33 0.91 -43.06
N TYR A 128 -24.63 1.23 -43.10
CA TYR A 128 -25.44 1.42 -41.90
C TYR A 128 -25.52 0.15 -41.05
N ILE A 129 -25.86 -0.99 -41.64
CA ILE A 129 -25.99 -2.29 -40.93
C ILE A 129 -24.65 -2.68 -40.30
N GLU A 130 -23.52 -2.45 -40.99
CA GLU A 130 -22.18 -2.71 -40.43
C GLU A 130 -21.89 -1.84 -39.19
N ARG A 131 -22.22 -0.54 -39.21
CA ARG A 131 -22.06 0.35 -38.05
C ARG A 131 -22.98 -0.06 -36.90
N PHE A 132 -24.24 -0.33 -37.20
CA PHE A 132 -25.23 -0.76 -36.22
C PHE A 132 -24.81 -2.07 -35.55
N ASN A 133 -24.50 -3.12 -36.32
CA ASN A 133 -24.08 -4.41 -35.78
C ASN A 133 -22.78 -4.32 -34.99
N LYS A 134 -21.82 -3.51 -35.45
CA LYS A 134 -20.57 -3.27 -34.72
C LYS A 134 -20.83 -2.68 -33.33
N GLU A 135 -21.80 -1.78 -33.21
CA GLU A 135 -22.11 -1.14 -31.95
C GLU A 135 -23.04 -1.97 -31.07
N VAL A 136 -23.99 -2.72 -31.64
CA VAL A 136 -24.82 -3.72 -30.91
C VAL A 136 -23.94 -4.76 -30.22
N VAL A 137 -22.86 -5.23 -30.86
CA VAL A 137 -21.92 -6.19 -30.24
C VAL A 137 -21.15 -5.59 -29.06
N GLN A 138 -21.02 -4.25 -29.00
CA GLN A 138 -20.28 -3.56 -27.94
C GLN A 138 -21.19 -3.00 -26.83
N VAL A 139 -22.50 -2.90 -27.05
CA VAL A 139 -23.50 -2.48 -26.05
C VAL A 139 -23.82 -3.69 -25.17
N ASN A 140 -23.03 -3.82 -24.11
CA ASN A 140 -23.30 -4.50 -22.85
C ASN A 140 -24.13 -5.80 -22.92
N THR A 141 -23.47 -6.92 -23.20
CA THR A 141 -23.80 -8.23 -22.59
C THR A 141 -23.40 -8.26 -21.11
N THR A 142 -23.71 -7.21 -20.35
CA THR A 142 -23.64 -7.24 -18.88
C THR A 142 -25.04 -7.56 -18.36
N ASP A 143 -25.47 -8.80 -18.59
CA ASP A 143 -26.46 -9.47 -17.77
C ASP A 143 -25.78 -9.84 -16.45
N ASP A 144 -25.49 -8.83 -15.63
CA ASP A 144 -25.17 -9.07 -14.24
C ASP A 144 -26.50 -9.42 -13.55
N MET A 145 -26.81 -10.71 -13.62
CA MET A 145 -27.91 -11.35 -12.91
C MET A 145 -27.87 -10.96 -11.42
N LYS A 146 -29.01 -10.48 -10.92
CA LYS A 146 -29.28 -10.17 -9.51
C LYS A 146 -29.14 -11.37 -8.58
#